data_AF-A0A2I0H940-F1
#
_entry.id   AF-A0A2I0H940-F1
#
_cell.length_a   1.000
_cell.length_b   1.000
_cell.length_c   1.000
_cell.angle_alpha   90.00
_cell.angle_beta   90.00
_cell.angle_gamma   90.00
#
_symmetry.space_group_name_H-M   'P 1'
#
loop_
_entity.id
_entity.type
_entity.pdbx_description
1 polymer ?
#
loop_
_entity_poly.entity_id
_entity_poly.type
_entity_poly.pdbx_seq_one_letter_code
_entity_poly.pdbx_strand_id
1 'polypeptide(L)'
;MPELRNLFDLYLRGRFQNVEANQLPSCLKFLTLSKSEFSEDPMHNLGQLQQLRTLSLLAKSYVGTEMRCSKDAFPSLRVLKLWQLTELTKLTVEPGSMHKLKELEIRKCPNLPFEGID
;
A
#
# COMPACT_ATOMS: atom_id res chain seq x y z
N MET A 1 -3.13 -15.39 -8.82
CA MET A 1 -4.34 -15.69 -8.01
C MET A 1 -5.65 -15.05 -8.54
N PRO A 2 -5.77 -14.62 -9.82
CA PRO A 2 -6.92 -13.81 -10.24
C PRO A 2 -8.26 -14.58 -10.27
N GLU A 3 -8.22 -15.92 -10.35
CA GLU A 3 -9.43 -16.77 -10.37
C GLU A 3 -10.14 -16.89 -9.01
N LEU A 4 -9.57 -16.37 -7.92
CA LEU A 4 -10.17 -16.44 -6.59
C LEU A 4 -11.25 -15.36 -6.40
N ARG A 5 -12.38 -15.52 -7.10
CA ARG A 5 -13.45 -14.50 -7.24
C ARG A 5 -14.19 -14.13 -5.94
N ASN A 6 -13.98 -14.88 -4.86
CA ASN A 6 -14.57 -14.62 -3.55
C ASN A 6 -13.54 -14.19 -2.50
N LEU A 7 -12.25 -14.13 -2.84
CA LEU A 7 -11.19 -13.75 -1.90
C LEU A 7 -11.10 -12.22 -1.79
N PHE A 8 -11.72 -11.66 -0.76
CA PHE A 8 -11.77 -10.22 -0.54
C PHE A 8 -10.82 -9.70 0.57
N ASP A 9 -10.23 -10.60 1.36
CA ASP A 9 -9.25 -10.28 2.40
C ASP A 9 -8.01 -11.16 2.20
N LEU A 10 -6.85 -10.53 2.11
CA LEU A 10 -5.58 -11.21 1.88
C LEU A 10 -4.51 -10.66 2.82
N TYR A 11 -3.93 -11.57 3.60
CA TYR A 11 -2.77 -11.32 4.43
C TYR A 11 -1.59 -12.13 3.89
N LEU A 12 -0.52 -11.45 3.48
CA LEU A 12 0.70 -12.07 3.00
C LEU A 12 1.87 -11.69 3.91
N ARG A 13 2.63 -12.71 4.32
CA ARG A 13 3.81 -12.52 5.15
C ARG A 13 5.00 -13.32 4.65
N GLY A 14 6.17 -12.69 4.70
CA GLY A 14 7.42 -13.23 4.17
C GLY A 14 7.83 -12.50 2.90
N ARG A 15 9.04 -12.77 2.42
CA ARG A 15 9.62 -12.10 1.26
C ARG A 15 8.99 -12.60 -0.03
N PHE A 16 8.55 -11.68 -0.88
CA PHE A 16 7.99 -11.98 -2.20
C PHE A 16 8.71 -11.16 -3.27
N GLN A 17 8.67 -11.64 -4.51
CA GLN A 17 8.93 -10.77 -5.65
C GLN A 17 7.78 -9.76 -5.78
N ASN A 18 8.02 -8.63 -6.44
CA ASN A 18 7.02 -7.57 -6.64
C ASN A 18 5.61 -8.10 -6.92
N VAL A 19 4.62 -7.45 -6.31
CA VAL A 19 3.22 -7.82 -6.49
C VAL A 19 2.61 -6.92 -7.57
N GLU A 20 2.22 -7.53 -8.68
CA GLU A 20 1.45 -6.85 -9.73
C GLU A 20 -0.05 -6.91 -9.43
N ALA A 21 -0.80 -5.88 -9.84
CA ALA A 21 -2.25 -5.82 -9.62
C ALA A 21 -3.00 -6.97 -10.30
N ASN A 22 -2.55 -7.40 -11.48
CA ASN A 22 -3.14 -8.49 -12.27
C ASN A 22 -2.96 -9.88 -11.61
N GLN A 23 -2.02 -10.02 -10.67
CA GLN A 23 -1.76 -11.27 -9.96
C GLN A 23 -2.71 -11.45 -8.76
N LEU A 24 -3.29 -10.36 -8.28
CA LEU A 24 -4.21 -10.31 -7.14
C LEU A 24 -5.68 -10.46 -7.57
N PRO A 25 -6.56 -10.95 -6.69
CA PRO A 25 -8.00 -11.03 -6.97
C PRO A 25 -8.60 -9.63 -7.19
N SER A 26 -9.44 -9.49 -8.22
CA SER A 26 -10.11 -8.21 -8.54
C SER A 26 -11.13 -7.76 -7.50
N CYS A 27 -11.63 -8.69 -6.68
CA CYS A 27 -12.59 -8.42 -5.59
C CYS A 27 -11.93 -8.06 -4.25
N LEU A 28 -10.60 -7.92 -4.23
CA LEU A 28 -9.85 -7.67 -3.00
C LEU A 28 -10.22 -6.32 -2.38
N LYS A 29 -10.59 -6.35 -1.10
CA LYS A 29 -11.00 -5.18 -0.30
C LYS A 29 -10.01 -4.89 0.82
N PHE A 30 -9.36 -5.91 1.36
CA PHE A 30 -8.40 -5.79 2.45
C PHE A 30 -7.10 -6.47 2.03
N LEU A 31 -6.00 -5.73 2.07
CA LEU A 31 -4.67 -6.26 1.79
C LEU A 31 -3.73 -5.89 2.93
N THR A 32 -3.08 -6.91 3.49
CA THR A 32 -1.98 -6.73 4.43
C THR A 32 -0.72 -7.40 3.89
N LEU A 33 0.35 -6.62 3.79
CA LEU A 33 1.69 -7.09 3.43
C LEU A 33 2.59 -6.92 4.65
N SER A 34 3.23 -8.01 5.10
CA SER A 34 4.10 -7.98 6.27
C SER A 34 5.43 -8.68 6.02
N LYS A 35 6.55 -8.04 6.38
CA LYS A 35 7.89 -8.61 6.15
C LYS A 35 8.14 -9.03 4.69
N SER A 36 7.52 -8.30 3.76
CA SER A 36 7.60 -8.54 2.32
C SER A 36 8.87 -8.02 1.68
N GLU A 37 9.49 -7.01 2.30
CA GLU A 37 10.79 -6.47 1.91
C GLU A 37 10.86 -6.02 0.44
N PHE A 38 9.78 -5.41 -0.07
CA PHE A 38 9.79 -4.81 -1.41
C PHE A 38 10.84 -3.68 -1.46
N SER A 39 11.72 -3.74 -2.45
CA SER A 39 12.69 -2.68 -2.74
C SER A 39 12.13 -1.62 -3.69
N GLU A 40 11.17 -2.00 -4.54
CA GLU A 40 10.46 -1.10 -5.44
C GLU A 40 9.15 -0.62 -4.81
N ASP A 41 8.70 0.57 -5.21
CA ASP A 41 7.49 1.20 -4.67
C ASP A 41 6.23 0.37 -4.98
N PRO A 42 5.58 -0.23 -3.95
CA PRO A 42 4.40 -1.05 -4.17
C PRO A 42 3.16 -0.21 -4.54
N MET A 43 3.16 1.11 -4.30
CA MET A 43 1.99 1.95 -4.48
C MET A 43 1.56 2.07 -5.95
N HIS A 44 2.50 2.00 -6.90
CA HIS A 44 2.19 2.03 -8.34
C HIS A 44 1.28 0.87 -8.75
N ASN A 45 1.64 -0.35 -8.34
CA ASN A 45 0.87 -1.55 -8.68
C ASN A 45 -0.40 -1.65 -7.85
N LEU A 46 -0.28 -1.51 -6.52
CA LEU A 46 -1.43 -1.66 -5.62
C LEU A 46 -2.49 -0.56 -5.84
N GLY A 47 -2.09 0.60 -6.32
CA GLY A 47 -2.97 1.73 -6.64
C GLY A 47 -4.01 1.43 -7.72
N GLN A 48 -3.79 0.41 -8.54
CA GLN A 48 -4.70 0.02 -9.62
C GLN A 48 -5.89 -0.83 -9.12
N LEU A 49 -5.85 -1.31 -7.87
CA LEU A 49 -6.89 -2.17 -7.30
C LEU A 49 -8.16 -1.38 -7.01
N GLN A 50 -9.15 -1.54 -7.90
CA GLN A 50 -10.38 -0.74 -7.93
C GLN A 50 -11.26 -0.89 -6.69
N GLN A 51 -11.22 -2.06 -6.02
CA GLN A 51 -12.07 -2.36 -4.87
C GLN A 51 -11.35 -2.30 -3.52
N LEU A 52 -10.04 -2.01 -3.51
CA LEU A 52 -9.25 -2.02 -2.29
C LEU A 52 -9.70 -0.90 -1.34
N ARG A 53 -10.10 -1.27 -0.13
CA ARG A 53 -10.61 -0.35 0.91
C ARG A 53 -9.59 -0.14 2.02
N THR A 54 -8.80 -1.17 2.32
CA THR A 54 -7.77 -1.12 3.36
C THR A 54 -6.47 -1.68 2.82
N LEU A 55 -5.41 -0.90 2.94
CA LEU A 55 -4.04 -1.31 2.68
C LEU A 55 -3.23 -1.18 3.96
N SER A 56 -2.56 -2.26 4.36
CA SER A 56 -1.64 -2.27 5.50
C SER A 56 -0.26 -2.76 5.06
N LEU A 57 0.73 -1.87 5.15
CA LEU A 57 2.14 -2.14 4.90
C LEU A 57 2.85 -2.19 6.26
N LEU A 58 3.20 -3.42 6.69
CA LEU A 58 3.64 -3.70 8.06
C LEU A 58 5.05 -4.29 8.11
N ALA A 59 5.83 -3.91 9.12
CA ALA A 59 7.06 -4.58 9.54
C ALA A 59 8.01 -4.91 8.37
N LYS A 60 8.75 -3.91 7.87
CA LYS A 60 9.65 -4.07 6.71
C LYS A 60 8.96 -4.64 5.47
N SER A 61 7.66 -4.37 5.26
CA SER A 61 7.00 -4.74 4.00
C SER A 61 7.57 -3.97 2.81
N TYR A 62 8.06 -2.76 3.06
CA TYR A 62 8.82 -1.95 2.12
C TYR A 62 10.15 -1.54 2.76
N VAL A 63 11.23 -1.62 1.98
CA VAL A 63 12.60 -1.28 2.40
C VAL A 63 13.24 -0.21 1.50
N GLY A 64 12.49 0.34 0.54
CA GLY A 64 12.91 1.53 -0.19
C GLY A 64 12.60 2.81 0.58
N THR A 65 12.97 3.95 -0.02
CA THR A 65 12.96 5.26 0.65
C THR A 65 11.78 6.14 0.25
N GLU A 66 11.23 5.97 -0.95
CA GLU A 66 10.15 6.84 -1.45
C GLU A 66 8.95 6.02 -1.90
N MET A 67 7.75 6.51 -1.58
CA MET A 67 6.49 6.02 -2.15
C MET A 67 5.79 7.15 -2.88
N ARG A 68 5.18 6.86 -4.03
CA ARG A 68 4.39 7.80 -4.81
C ARG A 68 3.03 7.20 -5.15
N CYS A 69 1.99 7.91 -4.76
CA CYS A 69 0.62 7.62 -5.18
C CYS A 69 0.28 8.51 -6.36
N SER A 70 0.19 7.93 -7.55
CA SER A 70 -0.19 8.67 -8.77
C SER A 70 -1.63 9.18 -8.71
N LYS A 71 -1.95 10.16 -9.54
CA LYS A 71 -3.31 10.64 -9.78
C LYS A 71 -4.24 9.46 -10.08
N ASP A 72 -5.45 9.52 -9.54
CA ASP A 72 -6.50 8.51 -9.65
C ASP A 72 -6.16 7.12 -9.08
N ALA A 73 -4.97 6.93 -8.48
CA ALA A 73 -4.64 5.72 -7.75
C ALA A 73 -5.54 5.56 -6.51
N PHE A 74 -5.80 4.30 -6.16
CA PHE A 74 -6.57 3.91 -4.98
C PHE A 74 -7.99 4.52 -4.93
N PRO A 75 -8.82 4.30 -5.96
CA PRO A 75 -10.12 4.98 -6.10
C PRO A 75 -11.16 4.61 -5.02
N SER A 76 -10.93 3.54 -4.26
CA SER A 76 -11.82 3.05 -3.20
C SER A 76 -11.18 3.00 -1.82
N LEU A 77 -9.91 3.40 -1.69
CA LEU A 77 -9.16 3.25 -0.44
C LEU A 77 -9.72 4.18 0.63
N ARG A 78 -9.95 3.63 1.81
CA ARG A 78 -10.49 4.33 2.99
C ARG A 78 -9.52 4.32 4.16
N VAL A 79 -8.68 3.30 4.25
CA VAL A 79 -7.73 3.13 5.36
C VAL A 79 -6.35 2.78 4.80
N LEU A 80 -5.35 3.58 5.14
CA LEU A 80 -3.94 3.30 4.86
C LEU A 80 -3.18 3.19 6.19
N LYS A 81 -2.51 2.06 6.40
CA LYS A 81 -1.65 1.83 7.57
C LYS A 81 -0.22 1.58 7.12
N LEU A 82 0.68 2.46 7.54
CA LEU A 82 2.13 2.35 7.34
C LEU A 82 2.78 2.11 8.71
N TRP A 83 3.27 0.89 8.94
CA TRP A 83 3.84 0.53 10.24
C TRP A 83 5.22 -0.09 10.10
N GLN A 84 6.20 0.49 10.79
CA GLN A 84 7.56 -0.05 10.90
C GLN A 84 8.22 -0.15 9.52
N LEU A 85 8.06 0.92 8.74
CA LEU A 85 8.76 1.16 7.48
C LEU A 85 9.91 2.11 7.78
N THR A 86 11.02 1.57 8.30
CA THR A 86 12.12 2.38 8.84
C THR A 86 12.87 3.16 7.78
N GLU A 87 12.96 2.63 6.56
CA GLU A 87 13.73 3.27 5.47
C GLU A 87 12.91 4.34 4.73
N LEU A 88 11.59 4.38 4.90
CA LEU A 88 10.72 5.30 4.21
C LEU A 88 10.98 6.74 4.68
N THR A 89 11.42 7.60 3.77
CA THR A 89 11.71 9.02 4.00
C THR A 89 10.72 9.95 3.33
N LYS A 90 9.93 9.47 2.35
CA LYS A 90 9.01 10.32 1.58
C LYS A 90 7.77 9.56 1.13
N LEU A 91 6.61 10.19 1.28
CA LEU A 91 5.33 9.72 0.75
C LEU A 91 4.69 10.84 -0.08
N THR A 92 4.74 10.76 -1.40
CA THR A 92 4.09 11.75 -2.26
C THR A 92 2.70 11.29 -2.65
N VAL A 93 1.69 12.13 -2.44
CA VAL A 93 0.31 11.86 -2.83
C VAL A 93 -0.12 12.86 -3.90
N GLU A 94 -0.21 12.44 -5.15
CA GLU A 94 -0.67 13.35 -6.20
C GLU A 94 -2.15 13.75 -6.00
N PRO A 95 -2.54 14.99 -6.36
CA PRO A 95 -3.93 15.42 -6.30
C PRO A 95 -4.89 14.46 -7.01
N GLY A 96 -5.96 14.07 -6.32
CA GLY A 96 -6.95 13.10 -6.82
C GLY A 96 -6.65 11.64 -6.46
N SER A 97 -5.42 11.34 -6.04
CA SER A 97 -5.07 10.05 -5.45
C SER A 97 -5.78 9.86 -4.11
N MET A 98 -6.17 8.63 -3.79
CA MET A 98 -6.76 8.27 -2.50
C MET A 98 -7.92 9.18 -2.04
N HIS A 99 -8.70 9.76 -2.95
CA HIS A 99 -9.72 10.78 -2.66
C HIS A 99 -10.84 10.35 -1.67
N LYS A 100 -10.93 9.05 -1.33
CA LYS A 100 -11.87 8.50 -0.34
C LYS A 100 -11.23 8.13 0.99
N LEU A 101 -9.95 8.46 1.19
CA LEU A 101 -9.21 8.12 2.41
C LEU A 101 -9.87 8.78 3.62
N LYS A 102 -10.08 7.99 4.67
CA LYS A 102 -10.71 8.41 5.93
C LYS A 102 -9.78 8.25 7.12
N GLU A 103 -8.83 7.32 7.03
CA GLU A 103 -7.89 7.01 8.10
C GLU A 103 -6.51 6.80 7.49
N LEU A 104 -5.54 7.54 8.03
CA LEU A 104 -4.11 7.35 7.79
C LEU A 104 -3.44 7.08 9.14
N GLU A 105 -2.84 5.90 9.27
CA GLU A 105 -2.08 5.51 10.46
C GLU A 105 -0.61 5.34 10.07
N ILE A 106 0.25 6.22 10.60
CA ILE A 106 1.71 6.11 10.43
C ILE A 106 2.31 5.82 11.81
N ARG A 107 2.96 4.67 11.95
CA ARG A 107 3.54 4.23 13.23
C ARG A 107 4.94 3.67 13.04
N LYS A 108 5.86 4.08 13.92
CA LYS A 108 7.25 3.61 13.89
C LYS A 108 7.90 3.76 12.50
N CYS A 109 7.62 4.85 11.80
CA CYS A 109 8.31 5.26 10.56
C CYS A 109 9.19 6.47 10.89
N PRO A 110 10.33 6.28 11.59
CA PRO A 110 11.09 7.37 12.19
C PRO A 110 11.72 8.33 11.16
N ASN A 111 11.93 7.86 9.93
CA ASN A 111 12.57 8.62 8.87
C ASN A 111 11.59 9.39 7.97
N LEU A 112 10.27 9.15 8.11
CA LEU A 112 9.25 9.85 7.34
C LEU A 112 8.91 11.17 8.08
N PRO A 113 9.28 12.34 7.54
CA PRO A 113 8.99 13.62 8.18
C PRO A 113 7.49 13.91 8.13
N PHE A 114 6.99 14.60 9.15
CA PHE A 114 5.57 15.00 9.22
C PHE A 114 5.19 16.04 8.15
N GLU A 115 6.17 16.81 7.65
CA GLU A 115 6.01 17.76 6.54
C GLU A 115 5.94 17.07 5.16
N GLY A 116 6.06 15.74 5.08
CA GLY A 116 6.07 14.98 3.83
C GLY A 116 4.72 14.40 3.42
N ILE A 117 3.60 14.95 3.91
CA ILE A 117 2.24 14.62 3.46
C ILE A 117 1.67 15.85 2.76
N ASP A 118 2.26 16.18 1.61
CA ASP A 118 1.78 17.21 0.69
C ASP A 118 0.82 16.60 -0.35
#